data_AF-A0A9W9CXS0-F1
#
_entry.id   AF-A0A9W9CXS0-F1
#
_cell.length_a   1.000
_cell.length_b   1.000
_cell.length_c   1.000
_cell.angle_alpha   90.00
_cell.angle_beta   90.00
_cell.angle_gamma   90.00
#
_symmetry.space_group_name_H-M   'P 1'
#
loop_
_entity.id
_entity.type
_entity.pdbx_description
1 polymer ?
#
loop_
_entity_poly.entity_id
_entity_poly.type
_entity_poly.pdbx_seq_one_letter_code
_entity_poly.pdbx_strand_id
1 'polypeptide(L)'
;MEIISSTDQPTAGYCSKSRKRGRPRQYCDSSNASMPSECSDKAIVRRFVHNKVERKYREGINAEIKRLQRAVPRMQRRAEKDDETLGGFRPSKAMILTGAIDYIKKLERERDAALEELGGRRNE
;
A
#
# COMPACT_ATOMS: atom_id res chain seq x y z
N MET A 1 -21.67 24.82 52.60
CA MET A 1 -20.60 25.23 51.67
C MET A 1 -20.27 24.02 50.83
N GLU A 2 -20.93 23.92 49.67
CA GLU A 2 -20.75 22.82 48.72
C GLU A 2 -19.51 23.09 47.87
N ILE A 3 -18.61 22.10 47.78
CA ILE A 3 -17.44 22.16 46.90
C ILE A 3 -17.80 21.44 45.59
N ILE A 4 -17.48 22.14 44.51
CA ILE A 4 -17.94 21.99 43.14
C ILE A 4 -17.47 20.68 42.52
N SER A 5 -18.41 19.96 41.93
CA SER A 5 -18.25 18.88 40.95
C SER A 5 -17.87 19.46 39.59
N SER A 6 -16.78 18.99 38.97
CA SER A 6 -16.49 19.19 37.53
C SER A 6 -15.34 18.29 37.06
N THR A 7 -15.70 17.20 36.37
CA THR A 7 -14.82 16.58 35.37
C THR A 7 -15.64 16.27 34.13
N ASP A 8 -15.90 17.32 33.35
CA ASP A 8 -16.18 17.19 31.92
C ASP A 8 -14.84 17.05 31.19
N GLN A 9 -14.62 15.92 30.52
CA GLN A 9 -13.53 15.74 29.56
C GLN A 9 -14.17 15.47 28.18
N PRO A 10 -14.24 16.47 27.28
CA PRO A 10 -14.58 16.21 25.90
C PRO A 10 -13.36 15.62 25.17
N THR A 11 -13.44 14.34 24.77
CA THR A 11 -12.49 13.68 23.88
C THR A 11 -12.71 14.12 22.42
N ALA A 12 -12.30 15.36 22.12
CA ALA A 12 -12.35 15.88 20.76
C ALA A 12 -11.10 15.46 19.95
N GLY A 13 -11.32 14.53 19.00
CA GLY A 13 -10.89 14.67 17.61
C GLY A 13 -9.39 14.77 17.28
N TYR A 14 -8.87 13.72 16.64
CA TYR A 14 -7.72 13.67 15.74
C TYR A 14 -7.05 15.02 15.37
N CYS A 15 -5.88 15.28 15.94
CA CYS A 15 -4.99 16.36 15.52
C CYS A 15 -4.43 16.04 14.11
N SER A 16 -5.03 16.60 13.07
CA SER A 16 -4.37 16.68 11.77
C SER A 16 -3.14 17.56 11.95
N LYS A 17 -1.94 16.95 11.88
CA LYS A 17 -0.64 17.62 12.05
C LYS A 17 -0.66 19.00 11.39
N SER A 18 -0.75 20.04 12.21
CA SER A 18 -0.70 21.42 11.76
C SER A 18 0.64 21.64 11.04
N ARG A 19 0.57 22.20 9.84
CA ARG A 19 1.78 22.51 9.05
C ARG A 19 2.60 23.51 9.85
N LYS A 20 3.83 23.15 10.21
CA LYS A 20 4.76 24.02 10.92
C LYS A 20 4.94 25.33 10.14
N ARG A 21 4.55 26.46 10.73
CA ARG A 21 4.78 27.81 10.18
C ARG A 21 6.30 28.02 10.05
N GLY A 22 6.76 28.57 8.92
CA GLY A 22 8.17 28.90 8.68
C GLY A 22 8.89 28.09 7.61
N ARG A 23 8.28 27.04 7.02
CA ARG A 23 8.79 26.53 5.73
C ARG A 23 8.33 27.48 4.63
N PRO A 24 9.23 27.95 3.74
CA PRO A 24 8.81 28.66 2.54
C PRO A 24 7.71 27.84 1.89
N ARG A 25 6.54 28.45 1.67
CA ARG A 25 5.56 27.90 0.75
C ARG A 25 6.38 27.75 -0.53
N GLN A 26 6.64 26.52 -0.98
CA GLN A 26 7.08 26.34 -2.36
C GLN A 26 5.93 26.89 -3.17
N TYR A 27 6.06 28.17 -3.51
CA TYR A 27 5.27 28.83 -4.51
C TYR A 27 5.54 27.98 -5.74
N CYS A 28 4.61 27.06 -6.02
CA CYS A 28 4.44 26.62 -7.38
C CYS A 28 4.33 27.92 -8.16
N ASP A 29 5.32 28.20 -9.00
CA ASP A 29 5.32 29.39 -9.85
C ASP A 29 4.06 29.34 -10.69
N SER A 30 3.06 30.04 -10.20
CA SER A 30 1.90 30.53 -10.94
C SER A 30 2.06 32.04 -10.97
N SER A 31 3.25 32.49 -11.37
CA SER A 31 3.47 33.84 -11.89
C SER A 31 2.77 33.95 -13.25
N ASN A 32 1.45 33.93 -13.19
CA ASN A 32 0.45 34.46 -14.14
C ASN A 32 -0.93 34.28 -13.50
N ALA A 33 -1.09 34.68 -12.24
CA ALA A 33 -2.39 34.92 -11.64
C ALA A 33 -2.86 36.32 -12.10
N SER A 34 -3.27 36.40 -13.36
CA SER A 34 -4.02 37.53 -13.88
C SER A 34 -5.19 36.95 -14.69
N MET A 35 -6.40 37.30 -14.24
CA MET A 35 -7.72 36.92 -14.75
C MET A 35 -8.30 35.59 -14.23
N PRO A 36 -9.57 35.57 -13.75
CA PRO A 36 -10.33 34.33 -13.64
C PRO A 36 -10.64 33.87 -15.06
N SER A 37 -9.69 33.18 -15.68
CA SER A 37 -9.92 32.51 -16.95
C SER A 37 -10.83 31.32 -16.69
N GLU A 38 -11.92 31.22 -17.45
CA GLU A 38 -12.88 30.11 -17.54
C GLU A 38 -12.24 28.74 -17.89
N CYS A 39 -10.91 28.65 -17.86
CA CYS A 39 -10.10 27.45 -18.06
C CYS A 39 -9.68 26.75 -16.74
N SER A 40 -9.94 27.33 -15.57
CA SER A 40 -9.55 26.76 -14.26
C SER A 40 -10.34 25.49 -13.91
N ASP A 41 -11.67 25.50 -14.06
CA ASP A 41 -12.50 24.36 -13.69
C ASP A 41 -12.22 23.14 -14.56
N LYS A 42 -11.93 23.35 -15.85
CA LYS A 42 -11.54 22.28 -16.77
C LYS A 42 -10.22 21.64 -16.35
N ALA A 43 -9.25 22.41 -15.85
CA ALA A 43 -7.97 21.88 -15.37
C ALA A 43 -8.12 21.06 -14.07
N ILE A 44 -8.96 21.53 -13.15
CA ILE A 44 -9.28 20.82 -11.90
C ILE A 44 -9.98 19.49 -12.19
N VAL A 45 -10.98 19.50 -13.07
CA VAL A 45 -11.71 18.30 -13.49
C VAL A 45 -10.79 17.29 -14.16
N ARG A 46 -9.89 17.73 -15.07
CA ARG A 46 -8.88 16.85 -15.69
C ARG A 46 -7.98 16.20 -14.65
N ARG A 47 -7.48 16.96 -13.68
CA ARG A 47 -6.63 16.44 -12.60
C ARG A 47 -7.39 15.45 -11.71
N PHE A 48 -8.66 15.71 -11.42
CA PHE A 48 -9.52 14.81 -10.65
C PHE A 48 -9.75 13.48 -11.37
N VAL A 49 -10.10 13.52 -12.66
CA VAL A 49 -10.28 12.32 -13.49
C VAL A 49 -8.97 11.53 -13.58
N HIS A 50 -7.85 12.22 -13.83
CA HIS A 50 -6.53 11.59 -13.87
C HIS A 50 -6.19 10.89 -12.55
N ASN A 51 -6.38 11.58 -11.41
CA ASN A 51 -6.15 11.01 -10.09
C ASN A 51 -7.07 9.81 -9.80
N LYS A 52 -8.32 9.84 -10.27
CA LYS A 52 -9.27 8.73 -10.08
C LYS A 52 -8.82 7.49 -10.85
N VAL A 53 -8.42 7.65 -12.12
CA VAL A 53 -7.91 6.55 -12.94
C VAL A 53 -6.61 5.98 -12.35
N GLU A 54 -5.65 6.85 -12.02
CA GLU A 54 -4.37 6.44 -11.43
C GLU A 54 -4.55 5.72 -10.09
N ARG A 55 -5.47 6.19 -9.24
CA ARG A 55 -5.79 5.53 -7.98
C ARG A 55 -6.33 4.12 -8.20
N LYS A 56 -7.32 3.97 -9.10
CA LYS A 56 -7.87 2.66 -9.43
C LYS A 56 -6.79 1.70 -9.96
N TYR A 57 -5.87 2.21 -10.79
CA TYR A 57 -4.74 1.42 -11.28
C TYR A 57 -3.82 0.95 -10.14
N ARG A 58 -3.43 1.85 -9.23
CA ARG A 58 -2.61 1.49 -8.06
C ARG A 58 -3.30 0.52 -7.12
N GLU A 59 -4.60 0.68 -6.90
CA GLU A 59 -5.40 -0.23 -6.08
C GLU A 59 -5.39 -1.64 -6.65
N GLY A 60 -5.60 -1.78 -7.97
CA GLY A 60 -5.49 -3.05 -8.67
C GLY A 60 -4.12 -3.71 -8.49
N ILE A 61 -3.04 -2.98 -8.76
CA ILE A 61 -1.67 -3.48 -8.56
C ILE A 61 -1.43 -3.89 -7.11
N ASN A 62 -1.87 -3.08 -6.14
CA ASN A 62 -1.65 -3.40 -4.74
C ASN A 62 -2.47 -4.62 -4.30
N ALA A 63 -3.66 -4.84 -4.86
CA ALA A 63 -4.44 -6.06 -4.64
C ALA A 63 -3.72 -7.30 -5.19
N GLU A 64 -3.14 -7.18 -6.40
CA GLU A 64 -2.35 -8.24 -7.02
C GLU A 64 -1.10 -8.59 -6.21
N ILE A 65 -0.37 -7.59 -5.73
CA ILE A 65 0.79 -7.77 -4.84
C ILE A 65 0.37 -8.48 -3.54
N LYS A 66 -0.77 -8.12 -2.95
CA LYS A 66 -1.30 -8.79 -1.75
C LYS A 66 -1.69 -10.24 -2.04
N ARG A 67 -2.28 -10.53 -3.20
CA ARG A 67 -2.57 -11.92 -3.62
C ARG A 67 -1.29 -12.73 -3.71
N LEU A 68 -0.24 -12.16 -4.31
CA LEU A 68 1.07 -12.80 -4.41
C LEU A 68 1.67 -13.08 -3.02
N GLN A 69 1.56 -12.14 -2.07
CA GLN A 69 2.03 -12.35 -0.69
C GLN A 69 1.36 -13.56 -0.02
N ARG A 70 0.06 -13.77 -0.24
CA ARG A 70 -0.68 -14.90 0.30
C ARG A 70 -0.32 -16.21 -0.41
N ALA A 71 -0.02 -16.17 -1.70
CA ALA A 71 0.33 -17.37 -2.46
C ALA A 71 1.75 -17.90 -2.15
N VAL A 72 2.65 -17.05 -1.65
CA VAL A 72 4.04 -17.44 -1.34
C VAL A 72 4.17 -17.81 0.16
N PRO A 73 4.42 -19.09 0.52
CA PRO A 73 4.40 -19.55 1.92
C PRO A 73 5.41 -18.84 2.84
N ARG A 74 6.56 -18.41 2.29
CA ARG A 74 7.59 -17.67 3.04
C ARG A 74 7.11 -16.29 3.51
N MET A 75 6.10 -15.74 2.83
CA MET A 75 5.60 -14.39 3.05
C MET A 75 4.27 -14.40 3.79
N GLN A 76 3.43 -15.42 3.57
CA GLN A 76 2.17 -15.61 4.29
C GLN A 76 2.36 -15.66 5.81
N ARG A 77 3.39 -16.38 6.29
CA ARG A 77 3.75 -16.42 7.74
C ARG A 77 4.04 -15.05 8.37
N ARG A 78 4.38 -14.05 7.56
CA ARG A 78 4.62 -12.67 8.00
C ARG A 78 3.35 -11.82 7.88
N ALA A 79 2.57 -12.02 6.82
CA ALA A 79 1.35 -11.27 6.55
C ALA A 79 0.19 -11.59 7.54
N GLU A 80 0.08 -12.83 8.02
CA GLU A 80 -0.97 -13.21 8.99
C GLU A 80 -0.77 -12.61 10.39
N LYS A 81 0.45 -12.13 10.70
CA LYS A 81 0.75 -11.44 11.97
C LYS A 81 0.45 -9.94 11.92
N ASP A 82 0.07 -9.41 10.76
CA ASP A 82 -0.09 -7.98 10.53
C ASP A 82 -1.56 -7.51 10.60
N ASP A 83 -2.54 -8.40 10.82
CA ASP A 83 -3.96 -8.07 10.68
C ASP A 83 -4.53 -7.28 11.88
N GLU A 84 -3.90 -7.32 13.05
CA GLU A 84 -4.41 -6.57 14.19
C GLU A 84 -3.28 -6.06 15.10
N THR A 85 -3.11 -4.73 15.13
CA THR A 85 -2.52 -3.95 16.24
C THR A 85 -1.01 -3.90 16.55
N LEU A 86 -0.11 -4.77 16.05
CA LEU A 86 1.29 -4.74 16.54
C LEU A 86 2.38 -4.83 15.45
N GLY A 87 2.77 -3.68 14.89
CA GLY A 87 4.15 -3.39 14.49
C GLY A 87 4.91 -4.41 13.61
N GLY A 88 4.21 -5.21 12.81
CA GLY A 88 4.83 -6.24 12.01
C GLY A 88 5.60 -5.71 10.79
N PHE A 89 6.63 -6.45 10.40
CA PHE A 89 7.52 -6.08 9.30
C PHE A 89 6.83 -6.25 7.95
N ARG A 90 6.31 -5.15 7.41
CA ARG A 90 5.74 -5.12 6.05
C ARG A 90 6.84 -5.40 5.02
N PRO A 91 6.81 -6.54 4.31
CA PRO A 91 7.82 -6.85 3.30
C PRO A 91 7.76 -5.80 2.18
N SER A 92 8.93 -5.37 1.72
CA SER A 92 9.01 -4.40 0.61
C SER A 92 8.49 -5.02 -0.68
N LYS A 93 8.03 -4.18 -1.63
CA LYS A 93 7.56 -4.65 -2.95
C LYS A 93 8.61 -5.51 -3.66
N ALA A 94 9.88 -5.11 -3.58
CA ALA A 94 10.99 -5.85 -4.17
C ALA A 94 11.17 -7.23 -3.51
N MET A 95 11.12 -7.32 -2.17
CA MET A 95 11.22 -8.60 -1.47
C MET A 95 10.11 -9.58 -1.87
N ILE A 96 8.91 -9.08 -2.15
CA ILE A 96 7.80 -9.93 -2.60
C ILE A 96 8.11 -10.55 -3.95
N LEU A 97 8.60 -9.75 -4.88
CA LEU A 97 8.95 -10.21 -6.22
C LEU A 97 10.11 -11.22 -6.18
N THR A 98 11.18 -10.93 -5.43
CA THR A 98 12.30 -11.87 -5.28
C THR A 98 11.86 -13.18 -4.64
N GLY A 99 11.09 -13.12 -3.55
CA GLY A 99 10.59 -14.32 -2.88
C GLY A 99 9.68 -15.18 -3.76
N ALA A 100 8.89 -14.55 -4.63
CA ALA A 100 8.07 -15.27 -5.61
C ALA A 100 8.91 -15.98 -6.68
N ILE A 101 9.93 -15.31 -7.22
CA ILE A 101 10.86 -15.92 -8.20
C ILE A 101 11.54 -17.15 -7.59
N ASP A 102 12.05 -17.04 -6.38
CA ASP A 102 12.71 -18.15 -5.69
C ASP A 102 11.76 -19.32 -5.43
N TYR A 103 10.50 -19.01 -5.13
CA TYR A 103 9.49 -20.03 -4.87
C TYR A 103 9.11 -20.79 -6.15
N ILE A 104 8.95 -20.09 -7.28
CA ILE A 104 8.73 -20.72 -8.59
C ILE A 104 9.88 -21.68 -8.92
N LYS A 105 11.14 -21.22 -8.80
CA LYS A 105 12.33 -22.06 -9.04
C LYS A 105 12.42 -23.28 -8.13
N LYS A 106 11.88 -23.19 -6.91
CA LYS A 106 11.80 -24.33 -5.98
C LYS A 106 10.76 -25.34 -6.46
N LEU A 107 9.56 -24.86 -6.82
CA LEU A 107 8.48 -25.72 -7.32
C LEU A 107 8.85 -26.42 -8.63
N GLU A 108 9.56 -25.74 -9.53
CA GLU A 108 10.03 -26.34 -10.79
C GLU A 108 10.99 -27.51 -10.53
N ARG A 109 11.96 -27.34 -9.63
CA ARG A 109 12.88 -28.42 -9.25
C ARG A 109 12.18 -29.59 -8.58
N GLU A 110 11.23 -29.31 -7.68
CA GLU A 110 10.44 -30.35 -7.00
C GLU A 110 9.58 -31.14 -7.99
N ARG A 111 8.97 -30.46 -8.97
CA ARG A 111 8.22 -31.09 -10.06
C ARG A 111 9.12 -31.99 -10.89
N ASP A 112 10.28 -31.48 -11.32
CA ASP A 112 11.18 -32.21 -12.21
C ASP A 112 11.73 -33.47 -11.54
N ALA A 113 12.13 -33.37 -10.26
CA ALA A 113 12.55 -34.52 -9.46
C ALA A 113 11.42 -35.56 -9.30
N ALA A 114 10.19 -35.11 -8.99
CA ALA A 114 9.05 -36.01 -8.87
C ALA A 114 8.69 -36.72 -10.19
N LEU A 115 8.84 -36.02 -11.33
CA LEU A 115 8.62 -36.61 -12.65
C LEU A 115 9.70 -37.65 -13.00
N GLU A 116 10.95 -37.41 -12.60
CA GLU A 116 12.04 -38.38 -12.76
C GLU A 116 11.77 -39.65 -11.94
N GLU A 117 11.39 -39.52 -10.67
CA GLU A 117 11.03 -40.65 -9.82
C GLU A 117 9.84 -41.46 -10.39
N LEU A 118 8.79 -40.78 -10.87
CA LEU A 118 7.64 -41.43 -11.49
C LEU A 118 7.95 -42.00 -12.88
N GLY A 119 8.95 -41.48 -13.57
CA GLY A 119 9.49 -42.03 -14.81
C GLY A 119 10.26 -43.32 -14.54
N GLY A 120 11.11 -43.32 -13.50
CA GLY A 120 11.85 -44.50 -13.05
C GLY A 120 10.92 -45.63 -12.61
N ARG A 121 9.91 -45.33 -11.78
CA ARG A 121 8.94 -46.33 -11.30
C ARG A 121 7.99 -46.89 -12.36
N ARG A 122 7.86 -46.24 -13.51
CA ARG A 122 7.05 -46.74 -14.64
C ARG A 122 7.83 -47.66 -15.58
N ASN A 123 9.16 -47.67 -15.47
CA ASN A 123 10.05 -48.45 -16.32
C ASN A 123 10.64 -49.68 -15.60
N GLU A 124 10.17 -49.96 -14.38
CA GLU A 124 10.37 -51.21 -13.63
C GLU A 124 9.11 -52.09 -13.75
#